data_AF-A0A257X1P6-F1
#
_entry.id   AF-A0A257X1P6-F1
#
_cell.length_a   1.000
_cell.length_b   1.000
_cell.length_c   1.000
_cell.angle_alpha   90.00
_cell.angle_beta   90.00
_cell.angle_gamma   90.00
#
_symmetry.space_group_name_H-M   'P 1'
#
loop_
_entity.id
_entity.type
_entity.pdbx_description
1 polymer ?
#
loop_
_entity_poly.entity_id
_entity_poly.type
_entity_poly.pdbx_seq_one_letter_code
_entity_poly.pdbx_strand_id
1 'polypeptide(L)'
;MGHYDATMMRLGRLFRERRTALRDALNHYLQNAVAIAPLRGGATYWVRGPDHLDVEVFAAEAERRGVLIEPVGPYFADSKAPRNIFRLGVTSLPLDRIRQGVAALADLMRDLPGTAHAFPDTASAHLVGAALQTAMSGAVLLCKTVYGDPCTIELLPNGRMSGRAGYANEDCDEGRWWVEGDFWCRQWSRWSYGETSRLMTTITGDRIGWFDAGGRLVDSAVIRRADLS
;
A
#
# COMPACT_ATOMS: atom_id res chain seq x y z
N MET A 1 -39.07 5.88 -18.99
CA MET A 1 -38.39 5.09 -17.96
C MET A 1 -36.89 4.84 -18.20
N GLY A 2 -36.29 5.12 -19.38
CA GLY A 2 -34.85 4.85 -19.62
C GLY A 2 -33.81 5.87 -19.10
N HIS A 3 -34.21 7.09 -18.71
CA HIS A 3 -33.26 8.11 -18.20
C HIS A 3 -32.73 7.81 -16.80
N TYR A 4 -33.53 7.13 -15.96
CA TYR A 4 -33.11 6.69 -14.63
C TYR A 4 -32.05 5.60 -14.72
N ASP A 5 -32.26 4.59 -15.59
CA ASP A 5 -31.32 3.49 -15.77
C ASP A 5 -29.97 3.96 -16.33
N ALA A 6 -29.98 4.86 -17.32
CA ALA A 6 -28.76 5.45 -17.86
C ALA A 6 -27.97 6.24 -16.81
N THR A 7 -28.68 7.00 -15.96
CA THR A 7 -28.06 7.77 -14.87
C THR A 7 -27.44 6.86 -13.82
N MET A 8 -28.16 5.80 -13.41
CA MET A 8 -27.66 4.80 -12.45
C MET A 8 -26.44 4.05 -12.98
N MET A 9 -26.45 3.65 -14.26
CA MET A 9 -25.27 3.02 -14.88
C MET A 9 -24.06 3.95 -14.91
N ARG A 10 -24.26 5.24 -15.19
CA ARG A 10 -23.18 6.25 -15.20
C ARG A 10 -22.59 6.45 -13.80
N LEU A 11 -23.44 6.60 -12.78
CA LEU A 11 -23.01 6.69 -11.38
C LEU A 11 -22.27 5.43 -10.94
N GLY A 12 -22.76 4.24 -11.31
CA GLY A 12 -22.11 2.98 -11.01
C GLY A 12 -20.72 2.84 -11.63
N ARG A 13 -20.50 3.36 -12.85
CA ARG A 13 -19.16 3.43 -13.46
C ARG A 13 -18.25 4.40 -12.71
N LEU A 14 -18.75 5.60 -12.40
CA LEU A 14 -17.98 6.62 -11.67
C LEU A 14 -17.53 6.14 -10.29
N PHE A 15 -18.41 5.52 -9.51
CA PHE A 15 -18.06 4.98 -8.20
C PHE A 15 -17.10 3.80 -8.30
N ARG A 16 -17.17 2.99 -9.35
CA ARG A 16 -16.19 1.93 -9.61
C ARG A 16 -14.81 2.51 -9.89
N GLU A 17 -14.72 3.50 -10.76
CA GLU A 17 -13.47 4.17 -11.10
C GLU A 17 -12.81 4.80 -9.88
N ARG A 18 -13.59 5.54 -9.07
CA ARG A 18 -13.08 6.15 -7.83
C ARG A 18 -12.67 5.12 -6.78
N ARG A 19 -13.40 4.00 -6.65
CA ARG A 19 -12.99 2.90 -5.77
C ARG A 19 -11.68 2.27 -6.23
N THR A 20 -11.51 2.02 -7.53
CA THR A 20 -10.24 1.53 -8.07
C THR A 20 -9.11 2.52 -7.78
N ALA A 21 -9.31 3.81 -8.01
CA ALA A 21 -8.29 4.83 -7.71
C ALA A 21 -7.94 4.90 -6.22
N LEU A 22 -8.94 4.79 -5.33
CA LEU A 22 -8.73 4.79 -3.88
C LEU A 22 -7.97 3.55 -3.43
N ARG A 23 -8.35 2.37 -3.94
CA ARG A 23 -7.63 1.12 -3.72
C ARG A 23 -6.18 1.24 -4.15
N ASP A 24 -5.94 1.70 -5.38
CA ASP A 24 -4.61 1.76 -5.97
C ASP A 24 -3.73 2.73 -5.18
N ALA A 25 -4.29 3.85 -4.70
CA ALA A 25 -3.61 4.79 -3.83
C ALA A 25 -3.28 4.20 -2.45
N LEU A 26 -4.22 3.47 -1.84
CA LEU A 26 -4.00 2.80 -0.55
C LEU A 26 -2.92 1.73 -0.66
N ASN A 27 -2.94 0.90 -1.71
CA ASN A 27 -1.88 -0.06 -2.00
C ASN A 27 -0.52 0.63 -2.16
N HIS A 28 -0.46 1.73 -2.89
CA HIS A 28 0.80 2.41 -3.16
C HIS A 28 1.38 3.09 -1.91
N TYR A 29 0.57 3.81 -1.12
CA TYR A 29 1.07 4.63 -0.02
C TYR A 29 0.97 3.99 1.38
N LEU A 30 0.10 3.00 1.56
CA LEU A 30 -0.31 2.50 2.88
C LEU A 30 -0.35 0.96 2.97
N GLN A 31 0.21 0.21 2.00
CA GLN A 31 0.18 -1.26 1.97
C GLN A 31 0.61 -1.96 3.27
N ASN A 32 1.61 -1.42 3.97
CA ASN A 32 2.09 -2.00 5.23
C ASN A 32 1.54 -1.29 6.46
N ALA A 33 0.60 -0.38 6.32
CA ALA A 33 0.05 0.38 7.45
C ALA A 33 -1.44 0.11 7.64
N VAL A 34 -2.15 -0.28 6.58
CA VAL A 34 -3.59 -0.49 6.63
C VAL A 34 -4.03 -1.75 5.92
N ALA A 35 -5.17 -2.28 6.35
CA ALA A 35 -5.89 -3.33 5.64
C ALA A 35 -7.32 -2.88 5.32
N ILE A 36 -7.79 -3.13 4.11
CA ILE A 36 -9.20 -2.99 3.73
C ILE A 36 -9.95 -4.23 4.21
N ALA A 37 -10.91 -4.03 5.10
CA ALA A 37 -11.73 -5.11 5.63
C ALA A 37 -12.66 -5.68 4.53
N PRO A 38 -12.97 -6.99 4.54
CA PRO A 38 -13.78 -7.64 3.51
C PRO A 38 -15.29 -7.28 3.58
N LEU A 39 -15.64 -6.20 4.29
CA LEU A 39 -17.01 -5.69 4.33
C LEU A 39 -17.36 -5.06 2.97
N ARG A 40 -18.22 -5.77 2.23
CA ARG A 40 -18.76 -5.29 0.96
C ARG A 40 -19.94 -4.36 1.24
N GLY A 41 -19.80 -3.08 0.95
CA GLY A 41 -20.88 -2.10 1.08
C GLY A 41 -20.70 -0.89 0.16
N GLY A 42 -21.57 -0.75 -0.83
CA GLY A 42 -21.75 0.49 -1.61
C GLY A 42 -20.46 1.14 -2.13
N ALA A 43 -20.35 2.45 -1.91
CA ALA A 43 -19.28 3.31 -2.40
C ALA A 43 -18.26 3.67 -1.31
N THR A 44 -17.97 2.74 -0.38
CA THR A 44 -17.09 2.99 0.77
C THR A 44 -16.15 1.82 1.01
N TYR A 45 -14.90 2.11 1.40
CA TYR A 45 -14.01 1.13 2.01
C TYR A 45 -13.98 1.25 3.52
N TRP A 46 -13.90 0.11 4.19
CA TRP A 46 -13.59 0.01 5.62
C TRP A 46 -12.11 -0.27 5.75
N VAL A 47 -11.40 0.60 6.45
CA VAL A 47 -9.95 0.57 6.57
C VAL A 47 -9.60 0.35 8.03
N ARG A 48 -8.82 -0.69 8.31
CA ARG A 48 -8.20 -0.96 9.60
C ARG A 48 -6.77 -0.45 9.55
N GLY A 49 -6.43 0.50 10.42
CA GLY A 49 -5.06 0.92 10.67
C GLY A 49 -4.37 0.11 11.77
N PRO A 50 -3.19 0.53 12.23
CA PRO A 50 -2.43 -0.15 13.27
C PRO A 50 -3.20 -0.26 14.60
N ASP A 51 -2.92 -1.28 15.41
CA ASP A 51 -3.71 -1.58 16.63
C ASP A 51 -3.71 -0.46 17.69
N HIS A 52 -2.66 0.36 17.71
CA HIS A 52 -2.54 1.52 18.60
C HIS A 52 -3.12 2.81 18.02
N LEU A 53 -3.65 2.78 16.79
CA LEU A 53 -4.27 3.95 16.18
C LEU A 53 -5.52 4.34 16.96
N ASP A 54 -5.59 5.61 17.35
CA ASP A 54 -6.82 6.25 17.81
C ASP A 54 -7.48 6.98 16.64
N VAL A 55 -8.56 6.40 16.10
CA VAL A 55 -9.24 6.93 14.93
C VAL A 55 -9.82 8.32 15.13
N GLU A 56 -10.24 8.68 16.36
CA GLU A 56 -10.82 10.00 16.62
C GLU A 56 -9.75 11.09 16.51
N VAL A 57 -8.57 10.84 17.10
CA VAL A 57 -7.41 11.73 17.00
C VAL A 57 -6.92 11.80 15.55
N PHE A 58 -6.83 10.65 14.88
CA PHE A 58 -6.40 10.57 13.49
C PHE A 58 -7.35 11.31 12.55
N ALA A 59 -8.66 11.21 12.77
CA ALA A 59 -9.66 11.93 11.97
C ALA A 59 -9.56 13.45 12.14
N ALA A 60 -9.40 13.93 13.37
CA ALA A 60 -9.23 15.35 13.64
C ALA A 60 -7.96 15.92 12.97
N GLU A 61 -6.84 15.19 13.02
CA GLU A 61 -5.61 15.63 12.37
C GLU A 61 -5.66 15.50 10.84
N ALA A 62 -6.32 14.47 10.31
CA ALA A 62 -6.58 14.35 8.87
C ALA A 62 -7.41 15.53 8.36
N GLU A 63 -8.43 15.95 9.10
CA GLU A 63 -9.26 17.11 8.76
C GLU A 63 -8.44 18.40 8.69
N ARG A 64 -7.51 18.61 9.63
CA ARG A 64 -6.57 19.76 9.59
C ARG A 64 -5.68 19.77 8.35
N ARG A 65 -5.45 18.60 7.74
CA ARG A 65 -4.72 18.42 6.47
C ARG A 65 -5.65 18.41 5.25
N GLY A 66 -6.94 18.72 5.43
CA GLY A 66 -7.93 18.79 4.37
C GLY A 66 -8.48 17.44 3.92
N VAL A 67 -8.32 16.37 4.71
CA VAL A 67 -8.83 15.03 4.41
C VAL A 67 -9.87 14.61 5.44
N LEU A 68 -11.08 14.32 4.99
CA LEU A 68 -12.15 13.82 5.84
C LEU A 68 -12.20 12.28 5.80
N ILE A 69 -12.26 11.67 6.99
CA ILE A 69 -12.48 10.24 7.17
C ILE A 69 -13.64 10.05 8.15
N GLU A 70 -14.29 8.89 8.09
CA GLU A 70 -15.42 8.56 8.96
C GLU A 70 -15.01 7.55 10.03
N PRO A 71 -14.82 7.94 11.31
CA PRO A 71 -14.70 7.00 12.41
C PRO A 71 -15.91 6.07 12.48
N VAL A 72 -15.68 4.78 12.76
CA VAL A 72 -16.79 3.80 12.82
C VAL A 72 -17.44 3.67 14.19
N GLY A 73 -16.93 4.38 15.22
CA GLY A 73 -17.45 4.32 16.59
C GLY A 73 -18.98 4.36 16.68
N PRO A 74 -19.67 5.28 16.00
CA PRO A 74 -21.15 5.35 15.99
C PRO A 74 -21.89 4.14 15.40
N TYR A 75 -21.20 3.26 14.65
CA TYR A 75 -21.78 2.05 14.07
C TYR A 75 -21.77 0.85 15.03
N PHE A 76 -21.12 0.97 16.19
CA PHE A 76 -21.05 -0.08 17.20
C PHE A 76 -21.90 0.31 18.42
N ALA A 77 -22.79 -0.59 18.84
CA ALA A 77 -23.68 -0.37 19.98
C ALA A 77 -22.98 -0.51 21.34
N ASP A 78 -21.78 -1.10 21.38
CA ASP A 78 -21.02 -1.42 22.59
C ASP A 78 -19.74 -0.58 22.73
N SER A 79 -19.32 -0.31 23.96
CA SER A 79 -18.09 0.43 24.30
C SER A 79 -16.78 -0.28 23.92
N LYS A 80 -16.86 -1.41 23.20
CA LYS A 80 -15.73 -2.22 22.68
C LYS A 80 -15.50 -2.05 21.18
N ALA A 81 -16.00 -0.97 20.58
CA ALA A 81 -15.76 -0.66 19.18
C ALA A 81 -14.24 -0.61 18.88
N PRO A 82 -13.78 -1.20 17.76
CA PRO A 82 -12.38 -1.14 17.39
C PRO A 82 -11.95 0.32 17.13
N ARG A 83 -10.95 0.79 17.89
CA ARG A 83 -10.47 2.19 17.85
C ARG A 83 -9.64 2.53 16.61
N ASN A 84 -9.24 1.52 15.83
CA ASN A 84 -8.34 1.65 14.68
C ASN A 84 -9.04 1.46 13.34
N ILE A 85 -10.37 1.56 13.27
CA ILE A 85 -11.13 1.37 12.03
C ILE A 85 -11.83 2.66 11.63
N PHE A 86 -11.75 3.01 10.35
CA PHE A 86 -12.45 4.13 9.74
C PHE A 86 -12.98 3.76 8.36
N ARG A 87 -13.81 4.65 7.80
CA ARG A 87 -14.42 4.52 6.49
C ARG A 87 -13.93 5.62 5.55
N LEU A 88 -13.79 5.25 4.28
CA LEU A 88 -13.44 6.14 3.17
C LEU A 88 -14.50 6.03 2.06
N GLY A 89 -15.40 7.00 2.00
CA GLY A 89 -16.44 7.09 0.96
C GLY A 89 -15.94 7.75 -0.32
N VAL A 90 -16.39 7.28 -1.49
CA VAL A 90 -16.02 7.86 -2.80
C VAL A 90 -17.16 8.59 -3.52
N THR A 91 -18.32 8.73 -2.88
CA THR A 91 -19.53 9.29 -3.49
C THR A 91 -19.35 10.77 -3.87
N SER A 92 -18.70 11.55 -3.01
CA SER A 92 -18.48 12.98 -3.17
C SER A 92 -17.05 13.36 -3.62
N LEU A 93 -16.12 12.41 -3.67
CA LEU A 93 -14.71 12.70 -3.97
C LEU A 93 -14.44 12.87 -5.48
N PRO A 94 -13.85 13.99 -5.93
CA PRO A 94 -13.28 14.10 -7.27
C PRO A 94 -12.18 13.05 -7.48
N LEU A 95 -12.15 12.40 -8.64
CA LEU A 95 -11.24 11.28 -8.93
C LEU A 95 -9.76 11.70 -8.80
N ASP A 96 -9.44 12.89 -9.29
CA ASP A 96 -8.12 13.52 -9.29
C ASP A 96 -7.60 13.87 -7.88
N ARG A 97 -8.51 14.01 -6.90
CA ARG A 97 -8.16 14.33 -5.51
C ARG A 97 -7.88 13.10 -4.66
N ILE A 98 -8.32 11.91 -5.08
CA ILE A 98 -8.20 10.68 -4.29
C ILE A 98 -6.74 10.37 -3.97
N ARG A 99 -5.87 10.41 -4.99
CA ARG A 99 -4.45 10.10 -4.81
C ARG A 99 -3.77 11.05 -3.82
N GLN A 100 -4.04 12.35 -3.95
CA GLN A 100 -3.50 13.38 -3.06
C GLN A 100 -3.98 13.20 -1.61
N GLY A 101 -5.28 12.93 -1.42
CA GLY A 101 -5.84 12.71 -0.08
C GLY A 101 -5.25 11.48 0.61
N VAL A 102 -5.05 10.39 -0.12
CA VAL A 102 -4.41 9.19 0.45
C VAL A 102 -2.93 9.43 0.75
N ALA A 103 -2.21 10.19 -0.09
CA ALA A 103 -0.83 10.56 0.22
C ALA A 103 -0.73 11.34 1.53
N ALA A 104 -1.64 12.30 1.77
CA ALA A 104 -1.71 13.06 3.02
C ALA A 104 -2.07 12.18 4.24
N LEU A 105 -2.97 11.19 4.07
CA LEU A 105 -3.22 10.20 5.12
C LEU A 105 -1.99 9.35 5.41
N ALA A 106 -1.20 9.03 4.39
CA ALA A 106 0.03 8.28 4.56
C ALA A 106 1.10 9.10 5.30
N ASP A 107 1.22 10.40 5.00
CA ASP A 107 2.07 11.30 5.78
C ASP A 107 1.64 11.34 7.25
N LEU A 108 0.34 11.50 7.51
CA LEU A 108 -0.16 11.51 8.89
C LEU A 108 0.09 10.16 9.60
N MET A 109 -0.14 9.04 8.93
CA MET A 109 0.12 7.72 9.49
C MET A 109 1.59 7.53 9.84
N ARG A 110 2.50 8.13 9.04
CA ARG A 110 3.95 8.13 9.31
C ARG A 110 4.32 8.99 10.53
N ASP A 111 3.58 10.06 10.81
CA ASP A 111 3.83 10.95 11.95
C ASP A 111 3.36 10.35 13.28
N LEU A 112 2.52 9.30 13.25
CA LEU A 112 2.04 8.64 14.45
C LEU A 112 3.16 7.82 15.13
N PRO A 113 3.39 8.00 16.45
CA PRO A 113 4.33 7.17 17.19
C PRO A 113 3.89 5.71 17.20
N GLY A 114 4.78 4.79 16.84
CA GLY A 114 4.55 3.33 16.92
C GLY A 114 3.94 2.68 15.68
N THR A 115 3.63 3.43 14.61
CA THR A 115 3.01 2.90 13.37
C THR A 115 3.97 2.18 12.43
N ALA A 116 5.27 2.12 12.75
CA ALA A 116 6.21 1.28 12.04
C ALA A 116 5.79 -0.18 12.20
N HIS A 117 5.20 -0.77 11.15
CA HIS A 117 5.18 -2.23 11.04
C HIS A 117 6.63 -2.67 11.12
N ALA A 118 6.98 -3.33 12.21
CA ALA A 118 8.36 -3.57 12.59
C ALA A 118 9.03 -4.44 11.51
N PHE A 119 9.83 -3.80 10.66
CA PHE A 119 10.91 -4.51 10.01
C PHE A 119 11.88 -4.93 11.13
N PRO A 120 12.17 -6.23 11.29
CA PRO A 120 13.02 -6.67 12.38
C PRO A 120 14.41 -6.07 12.20
N ASP A 121 14.83 -5.36 13.24
CA ASP A 121 16.12 -4.68 13.33
C ASP A 121 16.33 -3.61 12.25
N THR A 122 15.71 -2.43 12.46
CA THR A 122 15.95 -1.24 11.63
C THR A 122 17.38 -0.68 11.74
N ALA A 123 18.21 -1.20 12.65
CA ALA A 123 19.62 -0.85 12.77
C ALA A 123 20.53 -1.71 11.87
N SER A 124 20.00 -2.75 11.22
CA SER A 124 20.76 -3.57 10.27
C SER A 124 21.23 -2.73 9.07
N ALA A 125 22.50 -2.92 8.69
CA ALA A 125 23.15 -2.15 7.64
C ALA A 125 22.47 -2.33 6.28
N HIS A 126 22.39 -1.24 5.50
CA HIS A 126 21.88 -1.28 4.15
C HIS A 126 22.83 -2.05 3.22
N LEU A 127 22.24 -2.86 2.34
CA LEU A 127 22.96 -3.46 1.23
C LEU A 127 23.31 -2.38 0.21
N VAL A 128 24.52 -2.46 -0.34
CA VAL A 128 25.07 -1.48 -1.28
C VAL A 128 25.69 -2.15 -2.50
N GLY A 129 25.72 -1.43 -3.62
CA GLY A 129 26.40 -1.83 -4.86
C GLY A 129 26.20 -3.30 -5.27
N ALA A 130 27.30 -4.04 -5.40
CA ALA A 130 27.29 -5.43 -5.86
C ALA A 130 26.53 -6.39 -4.92
N ALA A 131 26.62 -6.18 -3.60
CA ALA A 131 25.91 -7.02 -2.64
C ALA A 131 24.38 -6.88 -2.80
N LEU A 132 23.91 -5.65 -3.03
CA LEU A 132 22.52 -5.38 -3.35
C LEU A 132 22.10 -6.03 -4.67
N GLN A 133 22.89 -5.87 -5.73
CA GLN A 133 22.61 -6.48 -7.03
C GLN A 133 22.49 -8.01 -6.93
N THR A 134 23.41 -8.67 -6.24
CA THR A 134 23.40 -10.12 -6.03
C THR A 134 22.19 -10.56 -5.21
N ALA A 135 21.83 -9.82 -4.15
CA ALA A 135 20.70 -10.17 -3.29
C ALA A 135 19.35 -10.09 -4.02
N MET A 136 19.20 -9.13 -4.94
CA MET A 136 17.94 -8.90 -5.67
C MET A 136 17.82 -9.77 -6.93
N SER A 137 18.94 -10.14 -7.56
CA SER A 137 18.96 -10.92 -8.79
C SER A 137 18.43 -12.35 -8.59
N GLY A 138 17.31 -12.69 -9.23
CA GLY A 138 16.67 -14.00 -9.12
C GLY A 138 15.83 -14.16 -7.84
N ALA A 139 15.62 -13.11 -7.07
CA ALA A 139 14.83 -13.16 -5.85
C ALA A 139 13.32 -13.16 -6.14
N VAL A 140 12.56 -13.81 -5.26
CA VAL A 140 11.10 -13.78 -5.22
C VAL A 140 10.66 -13.09 -3.93
N LEU A 141 9.90 -12.02 -4.07
CA LEU A 141 9.33 -11.25 -2.98
C LEU A 141 7.89 -11.68 -2.76
N LEU A 142 7.53 -11.95 -1.52
CA LEU A 142 6.19 -12.33 -1.09
C LEU A 142 5.65 -11.26 -0.15
N CYS A 143 4.56 -10.61 -0.56
CA CYS A 143 3.87 -9.60 0.22
C CYS A 143 2.35 -9.78 0.11
N LYS A 144 1.59 -8.83 0.66
CA LYS A 144 0.13 -8.80 0.58
C LYS A 144 -0.31 -7.43 0.07
N THR A 145 -1.42 -7.41 -0.65
CA THR A 145 -2.12 -6.16 -0.97
C THR A 145 -2.83 -5.63 0.27
N VAL A 146 -3.37 -4.41 0.22
CA VAL A 146 -4.22 -3.87 1.30
C VAL A 146 -5.48 -4.71 1.55
N TYR A 147 -5.93 -5.56 0.63
CA TYR A 147 -7.03 -6.51 0.91
C TYR A 147 -6.58 -7.76 1.66
N GLY A 148 -5.28 -7.92 1.88
CA GLY A 148 -4.69 -9.14 2.42
C GLY A 148 -4.48 -10.23 1.37
N ASP A 149 -4.78 -9.96 0.09
CA ASP A 149 -4.55 -10.90 -1.00
C ASP A 149 -3.05 -11.15 -1.19
N PRO A 150 -2.63 -12.38 -1.53
CA PRO A 150 -1.23 -12.68 -1.78
C PRO A 150 -0.73 -11.88 -2.99
N CYS A 151 0.51 -11.41 -2.90
CA CYS A 151 1.24 -10.79 -3.99
C CYS A 151 2.65 -11.40 -4.08
N THR A 152 3.02 -11.85 -5.28
CA THR A 152 4.33 -12.42 -5.60
C THR A 152 5.00 -11.54 -6.65
N ILE A 153 6.24 -11.15 -6.39
CA ILE A 153 7.06 -10.38 -7.32
C ILE A 153 8.35 -11.16 -7.59
N GLU A 154 8.60 -11.48 -8.85
CA GLU A 154 9.82 -12.16 -9.30
C GLU A 154 10.77 -11.13 -9.90
N LEU A 155 12.01 -11.11 -9.42
CA LEU A 155 13.08 -10.25 -9.89
C LEU A 155 14.02 -11.06 -10.79
N LEU A 156 13.96 -10.82 -12.09
CA LEU A 156 14.77 -11.55 -13.07
C LEU A 156 16.20 -10.98 -13.09
N PRO A 157 17.25 -11.82 -13.26
CA PRO A 157 18.65 -11.36 -13.31
C PRO A 157 18.96 -10.31 -14.37
N ASN A 158 18.14 -10.23 -15.43
CA ASN A 158 18.29 -9.26 -16.51
C ASN A 158 17.67 -7.88 -16.20
N GLY A 159 17.24 -7.63 -14.96
CA GLY A 159 16.62 -6.36 -14.55
C GLY A 159 15.14 -6.24 -14.89
N ARG A 160 14.48 -7.28 -15.40
CA ARG A 160 13.00 -7.32 -15.49
C ARG A 160 12.39 -7.77 -14.18
N MET A 161 11.17 -7.34 -13.90
CA MET A 161 10.35 -7.89 -12.81
C MET A 161 8.94 -8.24 -13.28
N SER A 162 8.35 -9.26 -12.67
CA SER A 162 6.97 -9.69 -12.92
C SER A 162 6.23 -9.80 -11.59
N GLY A 163 5.05 -9.20 -11.51
CA GLY A 163 4.19 -9.18 -10.33
C GLY A 163 2.88 -9.89 -10.61
N ARG A 164 2.39 -10.65 -9.63
CA ARG A 164 1.06 -11.27 -9.63
C ARG A 164 0.42 -11.08 -8.26
N ALA A 165 -0.82 -10.60 -8.24
CA ALA A 165 -1.60 -10.42 -7.02
C ALA A 165 -3.00 -11.02 -7.17
N GLY A 166 -3.59 -11.38 -6.04
CA GLY A 166 -4.87 -12.07 -5.98
C GLY A 166 -4.70 -13.59 -5.89
N TYR A 167 -5.72 -14.25 -5.35
CA TYR A 167 -5.68 -15.70 -5.13
C TYR A 167 -5.66 -16.51 -6.43
N ALA A 168 -6.18 -15.95 -7.53
CA ALA A 168 -6.14 -16.55 -8.85
C ALA A 168 -5.06 -15.90 -9.76
N ASN A 169 -4.18 -15.06 -9.20
CA ASN A 169 -3.23 -14.23 -9.95
C ASN A 169 -3.92 -13.38 -11.03
N GLU A 170 -5.07 -12.80 -10.70
CA GLU A 170 -5.91 -12.06 -11.62
C GLU A 170 -5.44 -10.62 -11.89
N ASP A 171 -4.59 -10.06 -11.02
CA ASP A 171 -3.94 -8.76 -11.22
C ASP A 171 -2.45 -9.01 -11.48
N CYS A 172 -1.98 -8.68 -12.67
CA CYS A 172 -0.61 -8.91 -13.11
C CYS A 172 -0.01 -7.62 -13.64
N ASP A 173 1.28 -7.44 -13.40
CA ASP A 173 2.04 -6.35 -14.01
C ASP A 173 3.49 -6.77 -14.25
N GLU A 174 4.16 -6.03 -15.12
CA GLU A 174 5.58 -6.18 -15.40
C GLU A 174 6.30 -4.86 -15.20
N GLY A 175 7.60 -4.93 -14.98
CA GLY A 175 8.42 -3.73 -14.86
C GLY A 175 9.90 -4.01 -14.97
N ARG A 176 10.68 -3.06 -14.48
CA ARG A 176 12.13 -3.16 -14.40
C ARG A 176 12.63 -2.82 -13.01
N TRP A 177 13.75 -3.41 -12.65
CA TRP A 177 14.51 -3.08 -11.45
C TRP A 177 15.99 -2.93 -11.81
N TRP A 178 16.70 -2.10 -11.04
CA TRP A 178 18.12 -1.86 -11.20
C TRP A 178 18.74 -1.37 -9.89
N VAL A 179 20.06 -1.32 -9.83
CA VAL A 179 20.81 -0.70 -8.74
C VAL A 179 21.45 0.58 -9.24
N GLU A 180 21.23 1.68 -8.53
CA GLU A 180 21.83 2.98 -8.80
C GLU A 180 22.62 3.42 -7.56
N GLY A 181 23.94 3.19 -7.59
CA GLY A 181 24.80 3.36 -6.41
C GLY A 181 24.37 2.41 -5.29
N ASP A 182 23.91 2.99 -4.17
CA ASP A 182 23.49 2.26 -2.96
C ASP A 182 21.97 2.05 -2.89
N PHE A 183 21.24 2.42 -3.95
CA PHE A 183 19.79 2.38 -3.97
C PHE A 183 19.27 1.31 -4.91
N TRP A 184 18.30 0.55 -4.43
CA TRP A 184 17.49 -0.30 -5.27
C TRP A 184 16.40 0.54 -5.91
N CYS A 185 16.31 0.45 -7.23
CA CYS A 185 15.32 1.15 -8.01
C CYS A 185 14.37 0.16 -8.68
N ARG A 186 13.10 0.52 -8.76
CA ARG A 186 12.08 -0.25 -9.50
C ARG A 186 11.08 0.67 -10.18
N GLN A 187 10.53 0.20 -11.30
CA GLN A 187 9.45 0.86 -12.01
C GLN A 187 8.54 -0.20 -12.65
N TRP A 188 7.27 -0.19 -12.24
CA TRP A 188 6.20 -1.00 -12.82
C TRP A 188 5.65 -0.36 -14.11
N SER A 189 4.91 -1.11 -14.92
CA SER A 189 4.25 -0.54 -16.10
C SER A 189 2.94 0.16 -15.72
N ARG A 190 2.21 -0.39 -14.75
CA ARG A 190 0.91 0.13 -14.29
C ARG A 190 0.81 0.29 -12.77
N TRP A 191 1.24 -0.71 -12.02
CA TRP A 191 1.21 -0.69 -10.56
C TRP A 191 2.02 0.48 -10.02
N SER A 192 1.67 0.96 -8.82
CA SER A 192 2.33 2.14 -8.23
C SER A 192 2.44 3.33 -9.21
N TYR A 193 1.42 3.51 -10.06
CA TYR A 193 1.35 4.59 -11.06
C TYR A 193 2.48 4.59 -12.11
N GLY A 194 3.20 3.47 -12.25
CA GLY A 194 4.37 3.40 -13.12
C GLY A 194 5.51 4.32 -12.69
N GLU A 195 5.50 4.76 -11.43
CA GLU A 195 6.52 5.66 -10.90
C GLU A 195 7.79 4.90 -10.53
N THR A 196 8.91 5.58 -10.70
CA THR A 196 10.20 5.07 -10.26
C THR A 196 10.33 5.23 -8.75
N SER A 197 10.52 4.12 -8.05
CA SER A 197 10.92 4.10 -6.64
C SER A 197 12.43 3.99 -6.54
N ARG A 198 13.03 4.68 -5.55
CA ARG A 198 14.47 4.63 -5.24
C ARG A 198 14.63 4.48 -3.72
N LEU A 199 15.13 3.32 -3.29
CA LEU A 199 15.00 2.86 -1.90
C LEU A 199 16.32 2.25 -1.39
N MET A 200 16.68 2.55 -0.15
CA MET A 200 17.72 1.81 0.55
C MET A 200 17.15 0.44 0.97
N THR A 201 17.98 -0.60 0.96
CA THR A 201 17.50 -1.97 1.17
C THR A 201 18.23 -2.61 2.35
N THR A 202 17.49 -3.20 3.27
CA THR A 202 18.04 -4.04 4.34
C THR A 202 17.42 -5.43 4.26
N ILE A 203 18.22 -6.47 4.54
CA ILE A 203 17.73 -7.85 4.63
C ILE A 203 18.09 -8.40 6.00
N THR A 204 17.09 -8.90 6.72
CA THR A 204 17.24 -9.54 8.04
C THR A 204 16.57 -10.90 7.99
N GLY A 205 17.36 -11.97 7.96
CA GLY A 205 16.86 -13.34 7.80
C GLY A 205 16.17 -13.56 6.44
N ASP A 206 14.88 -13.87 6.47
CA ASP A 206 14.00 -14.06 5.30
C ASP A 206 13.17 -12.81 4.98
N ARG A 207 13.45 -11.67 5.62
CA ARG A 207 12.73 -10.41 5.40
C ARG A 207 13.60 -9.39 4.70
N ILE A 208 12.97 -8.63 3.82
CA ILE A 208 13.55 -7.46 3.15
C ILE A 208 12.73 -6.22 3.50
N GLY A 209 13.43 -5.12 3.77
CA GLY A 209 12.87 -3.82 4.11
C GLY A 209 13.43 -2.76 3.18
N TRP A 210 12.57 -1.87 2.73
CA TRP A 210 12.92 -0.76 1.87
C TRP A 210 12.67 0.57 2.56
N PHE A 211 13.66 1.44 2.50
CA PHE A 211 13.67 2.70 3.23
C PHE A 211 13.84 3.89 2.29
N ASP A 212 13.18 5.00 2.61
CA ASP A 212 13.40 6.26 1.90
C ASP A 212 14.76 6.87 2.28
N ALA A 213 15.18 7.94 1.60
CA ALA A 213 16.46 8.60 1.86
C ALA A 213 16.62 9.15 3.29
N GLY A 214 15.52 9.31 4.04
CA GLY A 214 15.53 9.70 5.45
C GLY A 214 15.65 8.51 6.41
N GLY A 215 15.83 7.29 5.92
CA GLY A 215 15.91 6.07 6.72
C GLY A 215 14.56 5.56 7.22
N ARG A 216 13.44 6.04 6.65
CA ARG A 216 12.09 5.62 7.08
C ARG A 216 11.64 4.42 6.26
N LEU A 217 11.06 3.42 6.92
CA LEU A 217 10.54 2.23 6.26
C LEU A 217 9.36 2.61 5.35
N VAL A 218 9.50 2.34 4.06
CA VAL A 218 8.47 2.53 3.02
C VAL A 218 7.71 1.22 2.79
N ASP A 219 8.44 0.11 2.71
CA ASP A 219 7.86 -1.17 2.34
C ASP A 219 8.64 -2.35 2.94
N SER A 220 8.01 -3.52 3.06
CA SER A 220 8.68 -4.75 3.46
C SER A 220 8.04 -5.98 2.83
N ALA A 221 8.83 -7.03 2.63
CA ALA A 221 8.35 -8.31 2.14
C ALA A 221 9.12 -9.48 2.77
N VAL A 222 8.63 -10.69 2.56
CA VAL A 222 9.45 -11.90 2.69
C VAL A 222 10.22 -12.09 1.40
N ILE A 223 11.52 -12.35 1.49
CA ILE A 223 12.39 -12.59 0.34
C ILE A 223 12.82 -14.05 0.30
N ARG A 224 12.61 -14.69 -0.84
CA ARG A 224 13.17 -15.99 -1.19
C ARG A 224 14.24 -15.78 -2.25
N ARG A 225 15.48 -16.13 -1.94
CA ARG A 225 16.57 -16.09 -2.90
C ARG A 225 16.63 -17.44 -3.61
N ALA A 226 16.98 -17.43 -4.90
CA ALA A 226 17.29 -18.68 -5.58
C ALA A 226 18.48 -19.34 -4.85
N ASP A 227 18.35 -20.61 -4.51
CA ASP A 227 19.49 -21.38 -4.00
C ASP A 227 20.59 -21.30 -5.05
N LEU A 228 21.74 -20.76 -4.66
CA LEU A 228 22.95 -20.83 -5.47
C LEU A 228 23.40 -22.29 -5.45
N SER A 229 22.89 -23.10 -6.37
CA SER A 229 23.39 -24.43 -6.69
C SER A 229 24.67 -24.35 -7.50
#